data_AF-A0A016SXG5-F1
#
_entry.id   AF-A0A016SXG5-F1
#
_cell.length_a   1.000
_cell.length_b   1.000
_cell.length_c   1.000
_cell.angle_alpha   90.00
_cell.angle_beta   90.00
_cell.angle_gamma   90.00
#
_symmetry.space_group_name_H-M   'P 1'
#
loop_
_entity.id
_entity.type
_entity.pdbx_description
1 polymer ?
#
loop_
_entity_poly.entity_id
_entity_poly.type
_entity_poly.pdbx_seq_one_letter_code
_entity_poly.pdbx_strand_id
1 'polypeptide(L)'
;MRTLRGTVRYASLNAHNGEEQSPRDDLESWFYMMVELLSGFLPWSDFHHDSITEVRAMKEHIRTNEGVNLMFQFCPKVRFV
;
A
#
# COMPACT_ATOMS: atom_id res chain seq x y z
N MET A 1 -4.14 20.32 10.60
CA MET A 1 -3.33 19.22 10.04
C MET A 1 -3.79 17.95 10.73
N ARG A 2 -4.49 17.03 10.05
CA ARG A 2 -4.83 15.74 10.65
C ARG A 2 -3.57 14.88 10.62
N THR A 3 -3.07 14.52 11.79
CA THR A 3 -1.94 13.59 11.92
C THR A 3 -2.41 12.19 11.54
N LEU A 4 -1.69 11.51 10.65
CA LEU A 4 -1.93 10.11 10.33
C LEU A 4 -1.82 9.28 11.62
N ARG A 5 -2.89 8.57 11.98
CA ARG A 5 -2.93 7.68 13.15
C ARG A 5 -2.95 6.24 12.66
N GLY A 6 -2.09 5.40 13.24
CA GLY A 6 -2.00 3.97 12.93
C GLY A 6 -0.76 3.59 12.11
N THR A 7 -0.77 2.38 11.55
CA THR A 7 0.36 1.80 10.84
C THR A 7 0.47 2.36 9.41
N VAL A 8 1.46 3.21 9.17
CA VAL A 8 1.75 3.87 7.87
C VAL A 8 1.76 2.89 6.70
N ARG A 9 2.29 1.67 6.92
CA ARG A 9 2.38 0.59 5.92
C ARG A 9 1.03 0.25 5.30
N TYR A 10 -0.04 0.13 6.10
CA TYR A 10 -1.36 -0.27 5.61
C TYR A 10 -2.36 0.87 5.45
N ALA A 11 -2.04 2.07 5.95
CA ALA A 11 -2.93 3.22 5.84
C ALA A 11 -3.33 3.54 4.38
N SER A 12 -4.61 3.80 4.11
CA SER A 12 -5.07 4.20 2.77
C SER A 12 -4.46 5.53 2.33
N LEU A 13 -4.46 5.81 1.02
CA LEU A 13 -4.05 7.12 0.50
C LEU A 13 -4.87 8.29 1.06
N ASN A 14 -6.16 8.09 1.32
CA ASN A 14 -7.00 9.12 1.93
C ASN A 14 -6.53 9.43 3.36
N ALA A 15 -6.12 8.41 4.11
CA ALA A 15 -5.53 8.60 5.43
C ALA A 15 -4.22 9.41 5.35
N HIS A 16 -3.37 9.15 4.35
CA HIS A 16 -2.17 9.96 4.06
C HIS A 16 -2.50 11.41 3.72
N ASN A 17 -3.61 11.65 3.02
CA ASN A 17 -4.08 12.99 2.65
C ASN A 17 -4.85 13.70 3.77
N GLY A 18 -5.07 13.05 4.92
CA GLY A 18 -5.83 13.62 6.04
C GLY A 18 -7.34 13.76 5.76
N GLU A 19 -7.85 12.99 4.80
CA GLU A 19 -9.29 12.89 4.55
C GLU A 19 -10.01 12.16 5.69
N GLU A 20 -11.33 12.28 5.71
CA GLU A 20 -12.16 11.51 6.64
C GLU A 20 -12.15 10.03 6.26
N GLN A 21 -11.91 9.16 7.25
CA GLN A 21 -11.89 7.72 7.04
C GLN A 21 -13.31 7.20 6.81
N SER A 22 -13.42 6.22 5.93
CA SER A 22 -14.66 5.59 5.50
C SER A 22 -14.40 4.11 5.19
N PRO A 23 -15.43 3.28 4.98
CA PRO A 23 -15.24 1.85 4.72
C PRO A 23 -14.35 1.51 3.49
N ARG A 24 -14.19 2.45 2.54
CA ARG A 24 -13.28 2.28 1.39
C ARG A 24 -11.81 2.21 1.83
N ASP A 25 -11.48 2.85 2.95
CA ASP A 25 -10.13 2.91 3.50
C ASP A 25 -9.74 1.58 4.15
N ASP A 26 -10.71 0.88 4.75
CA ASP A 26 -10.53 -0.47 5.27
C ASP A 26 -10.25 -1.47 4.13
N LEU A 27 -10.97 -1.36 3.01
CA LEU A 27 -10.74 -2.21 1.83
C LEU A 27 -9.34 -2.00 1.23
N GLU A 28 -8.88 -0.75 1.15
CA GLU A 28 -7.52 -0.45 0.68
C GLU A 28 -6.47 -1.01 1.65
N SER A 29 -6.70 -0.89 2.96
CA SER A 29 -5.82 -1.44 3.98
C SER A 29 -5.75 -2.98 3.89
N TRP A 30 -6.89 -3.63 3.73
CA TRP A 30 -6.99 -5.09 3.54
C TRP A 30 -6.29 -5.54 2.28
N PHE A 31 -6.42 -4.79 1.18
CA PHE A 31 -5.71 -5.08 -0.05
C PHE A 31 -4.19 -5.10 0.16
N TYR A 32 -3.63 -4.09 0.84
CA TYR A 32 -2.20 -4.08 1.15
C TYR A 32 -1.78 -5.26 2.04
N MET A 33 -2.59 -5.62 3.03
CA MET A 33 -2.33 -6.80 3.87
C MET A 33 -2.36 -8.10 3.07
N MET A 34 -3.31 -8.27 2.15
CA MET A 34 -3.41 -9.47 1.31
C MET A 34 -2.23 -9.60 0.36
N VAL A 35 -1.81 -8.49 -0.26
CA VAL A 35 -0.62 -8.52 -1.13
C VAL A 35 0.60 -8.96 -0.34
N GLU A 36 0.84 -8.35 0.82
CA GLU A 36 1.99 -8.72 1.66
C GLU A 36 1.90 -10.15 2.17
N LEU A 37 0.70 -10.65 2.51
CA LEU A 37 0.51 -12.04 2.92
C LEU A 37 0.86 -13.03 1.80
N LEU A 38 0.52 -12.69 0.55
CA LEU A 38 0.73 -13.57 -0.61
C LEU A 38 2.14 -13.47 -1.20
N SER A 39 2.75 -12.28 -1.18
CA SER A 39 4.05 -12.01 -1.82
C SER A 39 5.21 -11.90 -0.84
N GLY A 40 4.93 -11.69 0.46
CA GLY A 40 5.90 -11.35 1.49
C GLY A 40 6.44 -9.92 1.40
N PHE A 41 5.91 -9.08 0.49
CA PHE A 41 6.53 -7.80 0.14
C PHE A 41 5.50 -6.73 -0.22
N LEU A 42 5.74 -5.50 0.24
CA LEU A 42 5.16 -4.29 -0.32
C LEU A 42 6.27 -3.39 -0.85
N PRO A 43 6.04 -2.62 -1.93
CA PRO A 43 7.07 -1.73 -2.51
C PRO A 43 7.63 -0.68 -1.55
N TRP A 44 6.98 -0.42 -0.43
CA TRP A 44 7.39 0.52 0.62
C TRP A 44 7.74 -0.16 1.96
N SER A 45 7.93 -1.49 1.99
CA SER A 45 8.23 -2.22 3.23
C SER A 45 9.59 -1.84 3.83
N ASP A 46 10.53 -1.41 3.00
CA ASP A 46 11.91 -1.06 3.39
C ASP A 46 12.11 0.41 3.75
N PHE A 47 11.06 1.23 3.64
CA PHE A 47 11.14 2.63 4.05
C PHE A 47 11.19 2.76 5.57
N HIS A 48 11.92 3.78 6.05
CA HIS A 48 11.97 4.07 7.47
C HIS A 48 10.57 4.44 8.00
N HIS A 49 10.33 4.18 9.30
CA HIS A 49 9.02 4.43 9.92
C HIS A 49 8.55 5.89 9.80
N ASP A 50 9.47 6.85 9.71
CA ASP A 50 9.17 8.28 9.58
C ASP A 50 8.93 8.73 8.13
N SER A 51 9.08 7.82 7.16
CA SER A 51 8.97 8.09 5.73
C SER A 51 7.53 8.14 5.22
N ILE A 52 6.62 8.81 5.93
CA ILE A 52 5.19 8.92 5.57
C ILE A 52 5.02 9.43 4.14
N THR A 53 5.80 10.43 3.75
CA THR A 53 5.77 11.02 2.40
C THR A 53 6.22 10.04 1.32
N GLU A 54 7.24 9.22 1.60
CA GLU A 54 7.76 8.24 0.63
C GLU A 54 6.76 7.08 0.48
N VAL A 55 6.19 6.60 1.59
CA VAL A 55 5.14 5.58 1.56
C VAL A 55 3.92 6.07 0.77
N ARG A 56 3.51 7.32 0.98
CA ARG A 56 2.44 7.95 0.20
C ARG A 56 2.79 7.99 -1.30
N ALA A 57 3.97 8.47 -1.65
CA ALA A 57 4.41 8.57 -3.04
C ALA A 57 4.43 7.20 -3.73
N MET A 58 4.86 6.15 -3.04
CA MET A 58 4.81 4.78 -3.58
C MET A 58 3.39 4.26 -3.74
N LYS A 59 2.48 4.60 -2.82
CA LYS A 59 1.05 4.28 -2.95
C LYS A 59 0.38 5.00 -4.13
N GLU A 60 0.85 6.20 -4.49
CA GLU A 60 0.43 6.87 -5.71
C GLU A 60 1.03 6.18 -6.94
N HIS A 61 2.31 5.80 -6.89
CA HIS A 61 3.02 5.15 -8.00
C HIS A 61 2.41 3.79 -8.39
N ILE A 62 2.03 2.95 -7.42
CA ILE A 62 1.41 1.63 -7.69
C ILE A 62 0.04 1.72 -8.40
N ARG A 63 -0.55 2.91 -8.54
CA ARG A 63 -1.79 3.14 -9.31
C ARG A 63 -1.53 3.41 -10.80
N THR A 64 -0.27 3.42 -11.23
CA THR A 64 0.12 3.50 -12.63
C THR A 64 0.29 2.10 -13.23
N ASN A 65 0.31 1.99 -14.57
CA ASN A 65 0.56 0.71 -15.25
C ASN A 65 1.92 0.09 -14.88
N GLU A 66 2.95 0.92 -14.73
CA GLU A 66 4.28 0.48 -14.32
C GLU A 66 4.30 0.04 -12.85
N GLY A 67 3.70 0.83 -11.97
CA GLY A 67 3.67 0.54 -10.53
C GLY A 67 2.81 -0.66 -10.15
N VAL A 68 1.75 -0.97 -10.91
CA VAL A 68 0.97 -2.21 -10.72
C VAL A 68 1.86 -3.45 -10.88
N ASN A 69 2.75 -3.47 -11.87
CA ASN A 69 3.66 -4.60 -12.06
C ASN A 69 4.61 -4.75 -10.87
N LEU A 70 5.08 -3.64 -10.30
CA LEU A 70 5.92 -3.65 -9.10
C LEU A 70 5.18 -4.20 -7.88
N MET A 71 3.90 -3.85 -7.69
CA MET A 71 3.08 -4.34 -6.59
C MET A 71 2.98 -5.87 -6.57
N PHE A 72 2.83 -6.48 -7.75
CA PHE A 72 2.59 -7.92 -7.89
C PHE A 72 3.83 -8.71 -8.32
N GLN A 73 5.02 -8.10 -8.31
CA GLN A 73 6.24 -8.71 -8.88
C GLN A 73 6.60 -10.05 -8.23
N PHE A 74 6.32 -10.20 -6.93
CA PHE A 74 6.63 -11.41 -6.13
C PHE A 74 5.41 -12.29 -5.86
N CYS A 75 4.24 -11.98 -6.44
CA CYS A 75 3.06 -12.80 -6.24
C CYS A 75 3.20 -14.16 -6.97
N PRO A 76 2.68 -15.26 -6.39
CA PRO A 76 2.69 -16.56 -7.04
C PRO A 76 2.00 -16.51 -8.41
N LYS A 77 2.70 -16.95 -9.45
CA LYS A 77 2.13 -17.03 -10.80
C LYS A 77 1.37 -18.34 -10.96
N VAL A 78 0.10 -18.26 -11.33
CA VAL A 78 -0.68 -19.43 -11.73
C VAL A 78 -0.07 -19.97 -13.02
N ARG A 79 0.49 -21.18 -12.94
CA ARG A 79 0.88 -21.95 -14.14
C ARG A 79 -0.30 -22.83 -14.49
N PHE A 80 -0.96 -22.50 -15.59
CA PHE A 80 -1.87 -23.45 -16.24
C PHE A 80 -0.98 -24.46 -16.96
N VAL A 81 -0.86 -25.65 -16.35
CA VAL A 81 -0.30 -26.84 -16.99
C VAL A 81 -1.37 -27.50 -17.88
#